data_AF-A0A9J6D2H7-F1
#
_entry.id   AF-A0A9J6D2H7-F1
#
_cell.length_a   1.000
_cell.length_b   1.000
_cell.length_c   1.000
_cell.angle_alpha   90.00
_cell.angle_beta   90.00
_cell.angle_gamma   90.00
#
_symmetry.space_group_name_H-M   'P 1'
#
loop_
_entity.id
_entity.type
_entity.pdbx_description
1 polymer ?
#
loop_
_entity_poly.entity_id
_entity_poly.type
_entity_poly.pdbx_seq_one_letter_code
_entity_poly.pdbx_strand_id
1 'polypeptide(L)'
;MEAGHAQATSGESTAAMTFRHAVPARFRAPWLPQLQIPTFKGDISQWTSFWEQFEIIIYLNSDLTPATKFYLMKSFVCKDAATAIVGLPMTESCYADAMGMLKERFADKATIIEHHLRALRNLPRVTSANDMRGL
;
A
#
# COMPACT_ATOMS: atom_id res chain seq x y z
N MET A 1 -61.34 -42.40 31.28
CA MET A 1 -61.15 -41.53 32.46
C MET A 1 -59.66 -41.55 32.71
N GLU A 2 -58.85 -40.64 32.16
CA GLU A 2 -58.80 -39.19 32.47
C GLU A 2 -58.77 -39.00 34.00
N ALA A 3 -57.84 -38.33 34.67
CA ALA A 3 -56.63 -37.52 34.43
C ALA A 3 -55.82 -37.66 35.75
N GLY A 4 -54.57 -37.23 36.00
CA GLY A 4 -53.64 -36.35 35.32
C GLY A 4 -52.52 -35.96 36.33
N HIS A 5 -51.57 -35.16 35.85
CA HIS A 5 -50.69 -34.23 36.59
C HIS A 5 -49.50 -34.87 37.35
N ALA A 6 -48.27 -34.36 37.33
CA ALA A 6 -47.70 -33.10 36.87
C ALA A 6 -46.18 -33.25 36.59
N GLN A 7 -45.67 -32.42 35.67
CA GLN A 7 -44.39 -31.70 35.64
C GLN A 7 -43.14 -32.31 36.33
N ALA A 8 -42.00 -32.32 35.61
CA ALA A 8 -40.97 -31.27 35.73
C ALA A 8 -39.61 -31.70 35.12
N THR A 9 -39.14 -30.89 34.17
CA THR A 9 -37.76 -30.37 34.01
C THR A 9 -36.60 -31.37 34.08
N SER A 10 -36.01 -31.72 32.94
CA SER A 10 -34.83 -31.03 32.37
C SER A 10 -33.61 -31.06 33.30
N GLY A 11 -32.67 -31.94 32.97
CA GLY A 11 -31.38 -32.07 33.63
C GLY A 11 -30.33 -32.65 32.71
N GLU A 12 -30.28 -32.20 31.45
CA GLU A 12 -29.22 -32.57 30.52
C GLU A 12 -28.06 -31.58 30.70
N SER A 13 -27.20 -31.92 31.65
CA SER A 13 -25.92 -31.24 31.89
C SER A 13 -24.98 -31.52 30.71
N THR A 14 -25.13 -30.74 29.65
CA THR A 14 -24.15 -30.67 28.57
C THR A 14 -23.27 -29.45 28.85
N ALA A 15 -22.01 -29.74 29.18
CA ALA A 15 -20.99 -28.73 29.40
C ALA A 15 -20.90 -27.82 28.17
N ALA A 16 -21.41 -26.60 28.27
CA ALA A 16 -21.20 -25.55 27.28
C ALA A 16 -19.72 -25.15 27.35
N MET A 17 -18.93 -25.87 26.56
CA MET A 17 -17.50 -25.67 26.38
C MET A 17 -17.27 -24.24 25.92
N THR A 18 -16.68 -23.47 26.82
CA THR A 18 -16.39 -22.06 26.63
C THR A 18 -15.39 -21.90 25.49
N PHE A 19 -15.87 -21.69 24.26
CA PHE A 19 -14.99 -21.19 23.21
C PHE A 19 -14.95 -19.66 23.30
N ARG A 20 -14.15 -19.19 24.26
CA ARG A 20 -13.55 -17.85 24.18
C ARG A 20 -12.70 -17.85 22.92
N HIS A 21 -13.27 -17.46 21.78
CA HIS A 21 -12.48 -17.07 20.62
C HIS A 21 -11.75 -15.78 20.98
N ALA A 22 -10.63 -15.93 21.68
CA ALA A 22 -9.59 -14.92 21.68
C ALA A 22 -9.15 -14.77 20.21
N VAL A 23 -9.56 -13.67 19.58
CA VAL A 23 -8.98 -13.24 18.31
C VAL A 23 -7.47 -13.14 18.56
N PRO A 24 -6.62 -13.98 17.93
CA PRO A 24 -5.19 -13.87 18.16
C PRO A 24 -4.79 -12.45 17.81
N ALA A 25 -4.12 -11.79 18.76
CA ALA A 25 -3.55 -10.48 18.55
C ALA A 25 -2.67 -10.57 17.31
N ARG A 26 -3.15 -10.01 16.21
CA ARG A 26 -2.40 -9.64 15.01
C ARG A 26 -0.95 -9.37 15.37
N PHE A 27 -0.06 -10.18 14.80
CA PHE A 27 1.39 -10.17 14.96
C PHE A 27 1.92 -8.77 15.32
N ARG A 28 2.02 -8.48 16.62
CA ARG A 28 2.86 -7.37 17.10
C ARG A 28 4.25 -7.95 17.26
N ALA A 29 4.93 -8.17 16.13
CA ALA A 29 6.37 -8.38 16.15
C ALA A 29 7.01 -7.03 16.55
N PRO A 30 7.64 -6.92 17.73
CA PRO A 30 8.15 -5.64 18.24
C PRO A 30 9.33 -5.06 17.45
N TRP A 31 9.84 -5.80 16.48
CA TRP A 31 11.00 -5.46 15.66
C TRP A 31 10.74 -5.45 14.16
N LEU A 32 9.49 -5.64 13.70
CA LEU A 32 9.19 -5.33 12.31
C LEU A 32 9.38 -3.81 12.18
N PRO A 33 10.29 -3.32 11.30
CA PRO A 33 10.25 -1.93 10.92
C PRO A 33 8.80 -1.64 10.59
N GLN A 34 8.17 -0.68 11.26
CA GLN A 34 6.83 -0.25 10.86
C GLN A 34 6.92 -0.05 9.36
N LEU A 35 6.19 -0.85 8.61
CA LEU A 35 6.32 -0.91 7.16
C LEU A 35 5.76 0.40 6.63
N GLN A 36 6.62 1.41 6.60
CA GLN A 36 6.26 2.76 6.19
C GLN A 36 6.31 2.75 4.68
N ILE A 37 5.13 2.76 4.06
CA ILE A 37 5.04 3.00 2.63
C ILE A 37 5.55 4.43 2.40
N PRO A 38 6.65 4.62 1.66
CA PRO A 38 7.17 5.95 1.40
C PRO A 38 6.15 6.74 0.59
N THR A 39 5.95 8.00 0.95
CA THR A 39 5.07 8.90 0.18
C THR A 39 5.71 9.22 -1.17
N PHE A 40 5.01 8.93 -2.25
CA PHE A 40 5.47 9.21 -3.60
C PHE A 40 5.14 10.64 -4.01
N LYS A 41 6.17 11.46 -4.26
CA LYS A 41 6.03 12.88 -4.61
C LYS A 41 5.99 13.15 -6.11
N GLY A 42 6.15 12.13 -6.95
CA GLY A 42 6.30 12.28 -8.41
C GLY A 42 7.73 12.21 -8.92
N ASP A 43 8.71 11.83 -8.09
CA ASP A 43 10.10 11.64 -8.52
C ASP A 43 10.24 10.29 -9.24
N ILE A 44 10.46 10.35 -10.55
CA ILE A 44 10.60 9.18 -11.43
C ILE A 44 11.70 8.23 -10.95
N SER A 45 12.81 8.73 -10.37
CA SER A 45 13.88 7.88 -9.86
C SER A 45 13.46 7.05 -8.64
N GLN A 46 12.44 7.51 -7.90
CA GLN A 46 11.89 6.80 -6.73
C GLN A 46 10.69 5.92 -7.09
N TRP A 47 10.19 5.99 -8.33
CA TRP A 47 8.99 5.28 -8.74
C TRP A 47 9.10 3.77 -8.55
N THR A 48 10.21 3.16 -8.99
CA THR A 48 10.41 1.70 -8.90
C THR A 48 10.34 1.21 -7.46
N SER A 49 11.08 1.86 -6.55
CA SER A 49 11.10 1.47 -5.14
C SER A 49 9.75 1.70 -4.44
N PHE A 50 9.05 2.78 -4.80
CA PHE A 50 7.69 3.03 -4.31
C PHE A 50 6.72 1.95 -4.80
N TRP A 51 6.75 1.64 -6.10
CA TRP A 51 5.86 0.69 -6.73
C TRP A 51 6.02 -0.72 -6.14
N GLU A 52 7.25 -1.20 -5.96
CA GLU A 52 7.53 -2.52 -5.36
C GLU A 52 6.92 -2.63 -3.95
N GLN A 53 7.08 -1.60 -3.13
CA GLN A 53 6.50 -1.56 -1.78
C GLN A 53 4.97 -1.47 -1.81
N PHE A 54 4.43 -0.57 -2.63
CA PHE A 54 2.99 -0.43 -2.80
C PHE A 54 2.34 -1.72 -3.29
N GLU A 55 3.01 -2.43 -4.20
CA GLU A 55 2.52 -3.67 -4.79
C GLU A 55 2.38 -4.78 -3.74
N ILE A 56 3.41 -5.00 -2.94
CA ILE A 56 3.42 -6.03 -1.89
C ILE A 56 2.38 -5.73 -0.81
N ILE A 57 2.22 -4.46 -0.42
CA ILE A 57 1.46 -4.10 0.78
C ILE A 57 -0.02 -3.83 0.48
N ILE A 58 -0.31 -3.20 -0.66
CA ILE A 58 -1.64 -2.72 -1.00
C ILE A 58 -2.19 -3.47 -2.22
N TYR A 59 -1.42 -3.56 -3.32
CA TYR A 59 -1.96 -4.09 -4.57
C TYR A 59 -2.29 -5.59 -4.47
N LEU A 60 -1.35 -6.41 -3.98
CA LEU A 60 -1.48 -7.86 -3.85
C LEU A 60 -2.31 -8.29 -2.63
N ASN A 61 -2.59 -7.36 -1.71
CA ASN A 61 -3.35 -7.66 -0.51
C ASN A 61 -4.83 -7.92 -0.84
N SER A 62 -5.29 -9.15 -0.66
CA SER A 62 -6.67 -9.58 -0.91
C SER A 62 -7.66 -9.13 0.17
N ASP A 63 -7.17 -8.76 1.35
CA ASP A 63 -8.03 -8.31 2.47
C ASP A 63 -8.51 -6.86 2.27
N LEU A 64 -7.92 -6.13 1.32
CA LEU A 64 -8.28 -4.76 0.99
C LEU A 64 -9.23 -4.72 -0.21
N THR A 65 -10.36 -4.03 -0.04
CA THR A 65 -11.27 -3.75 -1.16
C THR A 65 -10.64 -2.79 -2.16
N PRO A 66 -11.02 -2.80 -3.45
CA PRO A 66 -10.53 -1.83 -4.43
C PRO A 66 -10.74 -0.38 -4.00
N ALA A 67 -11.87 -0.06 -3.36
CA ALA A 67 -12.14 1.26 -2.81
C ALA A 67 -11.13 1.64 -1.69
N THR A 68 -10.83 0.71 -0.78
CA THR A 68 -9.80 0.92 0.27
C THR A 68 -8.41 1.11 -0.35
N LYS A 69 -8.05 0.30 -1.35
CA LYS A 69 -6.78 0.44 -2.08
C LYS A 69 -6.66 1.81 -2.73
N PHE A 70 -7.74 2.33 -3.30
CA PHE A 70 -7.73 3.64 -3.91
C PHE A 70 -7.57 4.77 -2.88
N TYR A 71 -8.30 4.68 -1.76
CA TYR A 71 -8.12 5.62 -0.66
C TYR A 71 -6.66 5.66 -0.18
N LEU A 72 -6.07 4.49 0.06
CA LEU A 72 -4.67 4.37 0.46
C LEU A 72 -3.74 4.96 -0.60
N MET A 73 -3.94 4.63 -1.88
CA MET A 73 -3.14 5.19 -2.96
C MET A 73 -3.17 6.72 -2.97
N LYS A 74 -4.36 7.34 -2.86
CA LYS A 74 -4.47 8.82 -2.78
C LYS A 74 -3.77 9.39 -1.54
N SER A 75 -3.68 8.64 -0.45
CA SER A 75 -2.97 9.06 0.77
C SER A 75 -1.44 8.97 0.67
N PHE A 76 -0.92 8.04 -0.15
CA PHE A 76 0.51 7.82 -0.34
C PHE A 76 1.10 8.59 -1.52
N VAL A 77 0.28 9.15 -2.42
CA VAL A 77 0.76 10.03 -3.49
C VAL A 77 0.59 11.49 -3.10
N CYS A 78 1.57 12.32 -3.42
CA CYS A 78 1.61 13.74 -3.09
C CYS A 78 2.16 14.56 -4.27
N LYS A 79 1.98 15.88 -4.20
CA LYS A 79 2.48 16.85 -5.20
C LYS A 79 2.12 16.41 -6.63
N ASP A 80 3.10 16.25 -7.51
CA ASP A 80 2.92 15.99 -8.93
C ASP A 80 2.23 14.65 -9.20
N ALA A 81 2.43 13.66 -8.32
CA ALA A 81 1.73 12.38 -8.41
C ALA A 81 0.25 12.49 -8.00
N ALA A 82 -0.06 13.29 -6.98
CA ALA A 82 -1.44 13.55 -6.59
C ALA A 82 -2.20 14.34 -7.66
N THR A 83 -1.56 15.34 -8.27
CA THR A 83 -2.14 16.12 -9.38
C THR A 83 -2.52 15.24 -10.57
N ALA A 84 -1.77 14.15 -10.83
CA ALA A 84 -2.07 13.22 -11.92
C ALA A 84 -3.41 12.49 -11.73
N ILE A 85 -3.87 12.29 -10.49
CA ILE A 85 -5.07 11.48 -10.19
C ILE A 85 -6.17 12.26 -9.44
N VAL A 86 -5.98 13.56 -9.22
CA VAL A 86 -6.90 14.38 -8.39
C VAL A 86 -8.31 14.47 -8.96
N GLY A 87 -8.43 14.49 -10.30
CA GLY A 87 -9.72 14.60 -11.00
C GLY A 87 -10.55 13.32 -11.01
N LEU A 88 -10.01 12.19 -10.52
CA LEU A 88 -10.71 10.92 -10.52
C LEU A 88 -11.61 10.78 -9.28
N PRO A 89 -12.90 10.43 -9.46
CA PRO A 89 -13.81 10.16 -8.36
C PRO A 89 -13.36 8.92 -7.60
N MET A 90 -13.58 8.85 -6.28
CA MET A 90 -13.16 7.73 -5.43
C MET A 90 -14.06 6.50 -5.64
N THR A 91 -13.95 5.85 -6.80
CA THR A 91 -14.70 4.65 -7.16
C THR A 91 -13.75 3.50 -7.51
N GLU A 92 -14.26 2.26 -7.45
CA GLU A 92 -13.46 1.07 -7.76
C GLU A 92 -13.00 1.03 -9.22
N SER A 93 -13.84 1.49 -10.16
CA SER A 93 -13.48 1.59 -11.58
C SER A 93 -12.31 2.56 -11.77
N CYS A 94 -12.32 3.69 -11.07
CA CYS A 94 -11.30 4.72 -11.19
C CYS A 94 -9.99 4.36 -10.49
N TYR A 95 -9.97 3.33 -9.63
CA TYR A 95 -8.71 2.82 -9.08
C TYR A 95 -7.80 2.29 -10.18
N ALA A 96 -8.34 1.47 -11.10
CA ALA A 96 -7.58 0.92 -12.22
C ALA A 96 -7.08 2.03 -13.15
N ASP A 97 -7.93 3.02 -13.43
CA ASP A 97 -7.57 4.18 -14.27
C ASP A 97 -6.46 5.01 -13.62
N ALA A 98 -6.60 5.34 -12.34
CA ALA A 98 -5.61 6.11 -11.59
C ALA A 98 -4.25 5.40 -11.56
N MET A 99 -4.26 4.08 -11.43
CA MET A 99 -3.07 3.24 -11.46
C MET A 99 -2.42 3.22 -12.84
N GLY A 100 -3.23 3.14 -13.90
CA GLY A 100 -2.77 3.27 -15.29
C GLY A 100 -2.08 4.60 -15.52
N MET A 101 -2.70 5.71 -15.12
CA MET A 101 -2.15 7.06 -15.27
C MET A 101 -0.83 7.24 -14.51
N LEU A 102 -0.73 6.73 -13.28
CA LEU A 102 0.52 6.79 -12.53
C LEU A 102 1.64 5.97 -13.21
N LYS A 103 1.32 4.77 -13.70
CA LYS A 103 2.29 3.94 -14.43
C LYS A 103 2.72 4.58 -15.75
N GLU A 104 1.78 5.12 -16.52
CA GLU A 104 2.09 5.79 -17.77
C GLU A 104 3.03 6.99 -17.56
N ARG A 105 2.77 7.80 -16.52
CA ARG A 105 3.53 9.02 -16.28
C ARG A 105 4.88 8.79 -15.58
N PHE A 106 4.98 7.78 -14.72
CA PHE A 106 6.14 7.59 -13.83
C PHE A 106 6.87 6.25 -14.02
N ALA A 107 6.24 5.23 -14.62
CA ALA A 107 6.84 3.92 -14.90
C ALA A 107 7.45 3.80 -16.29
N ASP A 108 7.38 4.83 -17.14
CA ASP A 108 7.97 4.77 -18.46
C ASP A 108 9.51 4.67 -18.37
N LYS A 109 10.03 3.50 -18.70
CA LYS A 109 11.45 3.18 -18.72
C LYS A 109 12.22 4.10 -19.68
N ALA A 110 11.61 4.54 -20.78
CA ALA A 110 12.27 5.46 -21.71
C ALA A 110 12.46 6.83 -21.07
N THR A 111 11.45 7.33 -20.35
CA THR A 111 11.54 8.58 -19.58
C THR A 111 12.54 8.47 -18.42
N ILE A 112 12.62 7.31 -17.73
CA ILE A 112 13.64 7.06 -16.70
C ILE A 112 15.06 7.13 -17.30
N ILE A 113 15.30 6.47 -18.44
CA ILE A 113 16.59 6.46 -19.13
C ILE A 113 16.95 7.88 -19.60
N GLU A 114 16.04 8.60 -20.25
CA GLU A 114 16.26 9.98 -20.71
C GLU A 114 16.55 10.93 -19.52
N HIS A 115 15.87 10.75 -18.39
CA HIS A 115 16.17 11.53 -17.19
C HIS A 115 17.62 11.30 -16.73
N HIS A 116 18.06 10.04 -16.64
CA HIS A 116 19.42 9.71 -16.26
C HIS A 116 20.45 10.20 -17.30
N LEU A 117 20.19 10.05 -18.59
CA LEU A 117 21.05 10.55 -19.66
C LEU A 117 21.21 12.07 -19.61
N ARG A 118 20.12 12.81 -19.36
CA ARG A 118 20.18 14.26 -19.20
C ARG A 118 20.98 14.67 -17.98
N ALA A 119 20.84 13.96 -16.86
CA ALA A 119 21.62 14.21 -15.66
C ALA A 119 23.13 14.01 -15.91
N LEU A 120 23.51 12.93 -16.59
CA LEU A 120 24.90 12.67 -16.99
C LEU A 120 25.44 13.75 -17.96
N ARG A 121 24.63 14.18 -18.92
CA ARG A 121 25.03 15.18 -19.92
C ARG A 121 25.21 16.58 -19.32
N ASN A 122 24.52 16.87 -18.22
CA ASN A 122 24.60 18.15 -17.52
C ASN A 122 25.67 18.16 -16.41
N LEU A 123 26.46 17.10 -16.27
CA LEU A 123 27.60 17.12 -15.35
C LEU A 123 28.61 18.18 -15.82
N PRO A 124 29.09 19.05 -14.92
CA PRO A 124 30.13 20.01 -15.27
C PRO A 124 31.36 19.25 -15.77
N ARG A 125 31.86 19.63 -16.95
CA ARG A 125 33.12 19.07 -17.46
C ARG A 125 34.21 19.42 -16.46
N VAL A 126 34.92 18.41 -15.97
CA VAL A 126 36.14 18.62 -15.20
C VAL A 126 37.17 19.23 -16.14
N THR A 127 37.29 20.56 -16.13
CA THR A 127 38.18 21.31 -17.02
C THR A 127 39.52 21.68 -16.39
N SER A 128 39.82 21.26 -15.17
CA SER A 128 41.15 21.48 -14.59
C SER A 128 41.50 20.50 -13.48
N ALA A 129 42.74 20.02 -13.51
CA ALA A 129 43.35 19.15 -12.50
C ALA A 129 43.48 19.79 -11.10
N ASN A 130 43.10 21.07 -10.94
CA ASN A 130 43.11 21.76 -9.64
C ASN A 130 42.00 21.32 -8.67
N ASP A 131 40.95 20.63 -9.13
CA ASP A 131 39.84 20.19 -8.26
C ASP A 131 40.11 18.86 -7.53
N MET A 132 41.23 18.17 -7.81
CA MET A 132 41.60 16.94 -7.08
C MET A 132 42.43 17.20 -5.81
N ARG A 133 42.63 18.46 -5.41
CA ARG A 133 43.57 18.84 -4.35
C ARG A 133 42.93 19.05 -2.97
N GLY A 134 41.72 18.57 -2.77
CA GLY A 134 40.95 18.67 -1.51
C GLY A 134 40.53 17.32 -0.90
N LEU A 135 41.10 16.20 -1.36
CA LEU A 135 41.03 14.90 -0.67
C LEU A 135 42.27 14.71 0.20
#